data_AF-A0A7R9IZV1-F1
#
_entry.id   AF-A0A7R9IZV1-F1
#
_cell.length_a   1.000
_cell.length_b   1.000
_cell.length_c   1.000
_cell.angle_alpha   90.00
_cell.angle_beta   90.00
_cell.angle_gamma   90.00
#
_symmetry.space_group_name_H-M   'P 1'
#
loop_
_entity.id
_entity.type
_entity.pdbx_description
1 polymer ?
#
loop_
_entity_poly.entity_id
_entity_poly.type
_entity_poly.pdbx_seq_one_letter_code
_entity_poly.pdbx_strand_id
1 'polypeptide(L)'
;MPQHRQPVPLLALCHAQVATDLVATCRLLQLLAQDSTVTHALTLARRRFRPYYCGFLPGCIRSQLIDEVSQRLAAPALDGSVPGIGPAPLYLLILLLASDVLHLRVELCCYYGCSHQTALLNLLVTEGAGLEELELARSALLRLDKTLLYAALNRATALRRLTLRNIAGNAILQVVGQACPRLEELDVSHSRQVTDAGLRSLILQVELRDKLMPMTPPEGSSRRHSGLRESGTTCRGWGRLKILLRLFPWLRRDNDTKTKDPSFLLEYCEENNPLCKTLKVLNVANTSVTSAGILLALHHVSGLRSLGDYGHMGRVLEIMDRTWVASRDINDHPRFKLTSARSQHTTHHRLELLARDCPELEHLTVFEPHHPASSLLLFPASLSTLHLLHTPPDSTWVSDLYCYLATPQGGNICDLTIRFAPGETFASLDLGQIVRSCPNLCKLCEDGADIDWNEDGIPESFSLTKLRSVQLGHTVSAKALTELMRRSPHLRLAHFFSCPDLTDNHVIQLATNYTLKNQPCDEVDPCRQAKGANKLLPSELECFYIYEAPRATSAAVISLLASCDSLVRTGNITNWGLTCDGLRWIYATVLDNNLDLEVNTGSHWFYSQCFPTV
;
A
#
# COMPACT_ATOMS: atom_id res chain seq x y z
N MET A 1 36.25 18.07 -0.14
CA MET A 1 36.40 16.61 0.04
C MET A 1 35.38 16.20 1.09
N PRO A 2 34.37 15.39 0.77
CA PRO A 2 33.44 14.92 1.79
C PRO A 2 34.25 14.10 2.79
N GLN A 3 34.09 14.45 4.08
CA GLN A 3 34.67 13.70 5.18
C GLN A 3 34.17 12.26 5.07
N HIS A 4 35.07 11.28 5.20
CA HIS A 4 34.80 9.85 5.05
C HIS A 4 33.38 9.48 5.52
N ARG A 5 32.50 9.14 4.57
CA ARG A 5 31.21 8.55 4.92
C ARG A 5 31.48 7.26 5.68
N GLN A 6 30.77 7.05 6.79
CA GLN A 6 30.97 5.87 7.62
C GLN A 6 30.72 4.59 6.82
N PRO A 7 31.52 3.52 7.01
CA PRO A 7 31.24 2.22 6.41
C PRO A 7 29.87 1.71 6.87
N VAL A 8 29.25 0.88 6.02
CA VAL A 8 28.00 0.14 6.30
C VAL A 8 28.05 -0.43 7.72
N PRO A 9 27.01 -0.24 8.55
CA PRO A 9 27.03 -0.69 9.94
C PRO A 9 27.35 -2.18 10.04
N LEU A 10 28.13 -2.59 11.04
CA LEU A 10 28.55 -3.99 11.25
C LEU A 10 27.38 -4.97 11.19
N LEU A 11 26.22 -4.55 11.72
CA LEU A 11 24.98 -5.32 11.68
C LEU A 11 24.57 -5.68 10.23
N ALA A 12 24.63 -4.72 9.31
CA ALA A 12 24.26 -4.94 7.91
C ALA A 12 25.26 -5.84 7.18
N LEU A 13 26.56 -5.73 7.48
CA LEU A 13 27.58 -6.65 6.97
C LEU A 13 27.34 -8.09 7.47
N CYS A 14 27.07 -8.26 8.77
CA CYS A 14 26.74 -9.57 9.34
C CYS A 14 25.43 -10.13 8.76
N HIS A 15 24.39 -9.30 8.60
CA HIS A 15 23.12 -9.70 8.01
C HIS A 15 23.30 -10.22 6.57
N ALA A 16 24.04 -9.48 5.74
CA ALA A 16 24.33 -9.85 4.37
C ALA A 16 25.14 -11.16 4.28
N GLN A 17 26.09 -11.39 5.20
CA GLN A 17 26.85 -12.64 5.26
C GLN A 17 25.94 -13.82 5.63
N VAL A 18 25.13 -13.69 6.68
CA VAL A 18 24.19 -14.74 7.10
C VAL A 18 23.18 -15.05 6.00
N ALA A 19 22.67 -14.03 5.30
CA ALA A 19 21.79 -14.21 4.16
C ALA A 19 22.48 -15.01 3.03
N THR A 20 23.76 -14.73 2.75
CA THR A 20 24.55 -15.45 1.74
C THR A 20 24.75 -16.93 2.12
N ASP A 21 25.09 -17.19 3.39
CA ASP A 21 25.26 -18.55 3.90
C ASP A 21 23.94 -19.35 3.88
N LEU A 22 22.81 -18.69 4.15
CA LEU A 22 21.47 -19.27 4.06
C LEU A 22 21.10 -19.63 2.61
N VAL A 23 21.41 -18.76 1.64
CA VAL A 23 21.22 -19.07 0.20
C VAL A 23 22.01 -20.33 -0.17
N ALA A 24 23.30 -20.39 0.20
CA ALA A 24 24.15 -21.54 -0.07
C ALA A 24 23.61 -22.82 0.58
N THR A 25 23.15 -22.73 1.83
CA THR A 25 22.57 -23.86 2.57
C THR A 25 21.26 -24.35 1.92
N CYS A 26 20.38 -23.44 1.49
CA CYS A 26 19.13 -23.81 0.82
C CYS A 26 19.39 -24.50 -0.52
N ARG A 27 20.36 -24.00 -1.31
CA ARG A 27 20.78 -24.64 -2.57
C ARG A 27 21.41 -26.01 -2.33
N LEU A 28 22.23 -26.16 -1.29
CA LEU A 28 22.79 -27.45 -0.89
C LEU A 28 21.69 -28.46 -0.53
N LEU A 29 20.70 -28.05 0.28
CA LEU A 29 19.56 -28.91 0.64
C LEU A 29 18.73 -29.30 -0.59
N GLN A 30 18.60 -28.40 -1.57
CA GLN A 30 17.94 -28.69 -2.82
C GLN A 30 18.71 -29.74 -3.66
N LEU A 31 20.03 -29.61 -3.79
CA LEU A 31 20.87 -30.61 -4.46
C LEU A 31 20.76 -31.98 -3.77
N LEU A 32 20.87 -32.01 -2.44
CA LEU A 32 20.72 -33.23 -1.65
C LEU A 32 19.34 -33.88 -1.85
N ALA A 33 18.28 -33.09 -1.99
CA ALA A 33 16.94 -33.61 -2.24
C ALA A 33 16.79 -34.22 -3.65
N GLN A 34 17.54 -33.71 -4.63
CA GLN A 34 17.60 -34.26 -5.98
C GLN A 34 18.38 -35.57 -6.03
N ASP A 35 19.48 -35.66 -5.27
CA ASP A 35 20.33 -36.86 -5.21
C ASP A 35 19.73 -37.97 -4.32
N SER A 36 18.88 -37.61 -3.36
CA SER A 36 18.27 -38.55 -2.41
C SER A 36 16.73 -38.45 -2.42
N THR A 37 16.13 -37.88 -1.37
CA THR A 37 14.70 -37.61 -1.29
C THR A 37 14.44 -36.28 -0.57
N VAL A 38 13.31 -35.64 -0.87
CA VAL A 38 12.87 -34.43 -0.16
C VAL A 38 12.79 -34.69 1.35
N THR A 39 12.21 -35.80 1.78
CA THR A 39 12.09 -36.15 3.21
C THR A 39 13.45 -36.23 3.91
N HIS A 40 14.47 -36.76 3.24
CA HIS A 40 15.82 -36.80 3.78
C HIS A 40 16.40 -35.40 3.97
N ALA A 41 16.32 -34.54 2.95
CA ALA A 41 16.78 -33.15 3.03
C ALA A 41 16.04 -32.34 4.12
N LEU A 42 14.71 -32.48 4.23
CA LEU A 42 13.92 -31.82 5.28
C LEU A 42 14.34 -32.29 6.69
N THR A 43 14.65 -33.58 6.85
CA THR A 43 15.10 -34.14 8.13
C THR A 43 16.48 -33.62 8.52
N LEU A 44 17.41 -33.54 7.55
CA LEU A 44 18.73 -32.95 7.74
C LEU A 44 18.63 -31.48 8.14
N ALA A 45 17.81 -30.69 7.42
CA ALA A 45 17.52 -29.29 7.73
C ALA A 45 17.06 -29.12 9.19
N ARG A 46 16.07 -29.92 9.61
CA ARG A 46 15.50 -29.85 10.96
C ARG A 46 16.48 -30.27 12.06
N ARG A 47 17.28 -31.31 11.84
CA ARG A 47 18.15 -31.86 12.89
C ARG A 47 19.49 -31.16 13.01
N ARG A 48 20.09 -30.73 11.90
CA ARG A 48 21.47 -30.24 11.88
C ARG A 48 21.56 -28.73 11.82
N PHE A 49 20.74 -28.09 10.99
CA PHE A 49 20.88 -26.67 10.68
C PHE A 49 19.90 -25.79 11.48
N ARG A 50 18.62 -26.18 11.57
CA ARG A 50 17.57 -25.42 12.26
C ARG A 50 17.92 -25.04 13.72
N PRO A 51 18.50 -25.93 14.57
CA PRO A 51 18.81 -25.57 15.96
C PRO A 51 19.78 -24.39 16.09
N TYR A 52 20.72 -24.26 15.14
CA TYR A 52 21.64 -23.13 15.11
C TYR A 52 20.88 -21.82 14.84
N TYR A 53 20.08 -21.75 13.78
CA TYR A 53 19.37 -20.52 13.44
C TYR A 53 18.29 -20.16 14.46
N CYS A 54 17.49 -21.12 14.92
CA CYS A 54 16.44 -20.85 15.90
C CYS A 54 16.98 -20.55 17.30
N GLY A 55 18.15 -21.08 17.66
CA GLY A 55 18.78 -20.86 18.96
C GLY A 55 19.53 -19.54 19.08
N PHE A 56 20.10 -19.03 17.98
CA PHE A 56 20.95 -17.84 17.99
C PHE A 56 20.30 -16.59 17.37
N LEU A 57 19.29 -16.74 16.52
CA LEU A 57 18.65 -15.61 15.84
C LEU A 57 17.25 -15.31 16.41
N PRO A 58 17.01 -14.09 16.92
CA PRO A 58 15.67 -13.65 17.31
C PRO A 58 14.67 -13.72 16.15
N GLY A 59 13.39 -13.95 16.46
CA GLY A 59 12.31 -14.01 15.46
C GLY A 59 12.24 -12.80 14.51
N CYS A 60 12.53 -11.59 15.00
CA CYS A 60 12.56 -10.38 14.15
C CYS A 60 13.65 -10.43 13.06
N ILE A 61 14.86 -10.91 13.40
CA ILE A 61 15.95 -11.08 12.45
C ILE A 61 15.64 -12.22 11.48
N ARG A 62 15.05 -13.32 11.97
CA ARG A 62 14.63 -14.42 11.10
C ARG A 62 13.55 -14.01 10.10
N SER A 63 12.61 -13.15 10.50
CA SER A 63 11.61 -12.57 9.59
C SER A 63 12.28 -11.77 8.46
N GLN A 64 13.23 -10.90 8.79
CA GLN A 64 13.97 -10.10 7.80
C GLN A 64 14.80 -10.98 6.86
N LEU A 65 15.47 -12.00 7.41
CA LEU A 65 16.23 -12.96 6.62
C LEU A 65 15.34 -13.82 5.71
N ILE A 66 14.13 -14.20 6.14
CA ILE A 66 13.19 -14.94 5.29
C ILE A 66 12.87 -14.12 4.04
N ASP A 67 12.55 -12.84 4.18
CA ASP A 67 12.20 -11.97 3.07
C ASP A 67 13.40 -11.73 2.13
N GLU A 68 14.54 -11.32 2.69
CA GLU A 68 15.75 -11.02 1.91
C GLU A 68 16.28 -12.26 1.17
N VAL A 69 16.39 -13.39 1.87
CA VAL A 69 16.89 -14.63 1.27
C VAL A 69 15.90 -15.18 0.24
N SER A 70 14.58 -15.04 0.46
CA SER A 70 13.58 -15.42 -0.56
C SER A 70 13.75 -14.62 -1.84
N GLN A 71 13.99 -13.31 -1.76
CA GLN A 71 14.26 -12.47 -2.94
C GLN A 71 15.55 -12.89 -3.65
N ARG A 72 16.63 -13.14 -2.91
CA ARG A 72 17.91 -13.63 -3.47
C ARG A 72 17.78 -15.01 -4.12
N LEU A 73 16.94 -15.88 -3.57
CA LEU A 73 16.65 -17.21 -4.14
C LEU A 73 15.78 -17.12 -5.41
N ALA A 74 14.91 -16.12 -5.50
CA ALA A 74 14.07 -15.88 -6.68
C ALA A 74 14.82 -15.16 -7.82
N ALA A 75 15.94 -14.49 -7.54
CA ALA A 75 16.72 -13.78 -8.54
C ALA A 75 17.30 -14.74 -9.62
N PRO A 76 17.28 -14.36 -10.91
CA PRO A 76 17.94 -15.13 -11.96
C PRO A 76 19.44 -15.22 -11.70
N ALA A 77 20.04 -16.38 -11.96
CA ALA A 77 21.49 -16.52 -11.86
C ALA A 77 22.17 -15.60 -12.89
N LEU A 78 23.31 -15.00 -12.52
CA LEU A 78 24.11 -14.09 -13.37
C LEU A 78 24.52 -14.72 -14.72
N ASP A 79 24.48 -16.05 -14.79
CA ASP A 79 24.94 -16.87 -15.90
C ASP A 79 23.88 -17.09 -16.99
N GLY A 80 22.70 -16.47 -16.85
CA GLY A 80 21.57 -16.65 -17.78
C GLY A 80 20.92 -18.04 -17.71
N SER A 81 21.32 -18.89 -16.76
CA SER A 81 20.61 -20.13 -16.45
C SER A 81 19.24 -19.80 -15.86
N VAL A 82 18.23 -20.59 -16.23
CA VAL A 82 16.85 -20.43 -15.76
C VAL A 82 16.89 -20.27 -14.23
N PRO A 83 16.23 -19.24 -13.64
CA PRO A 83 16.17 -19.08 -12.20
C PRO A 83 15.83 -20.44 -11.59
N GLY A 84 16.58 -20.85 -10.56
CA GLY A 84 16.40 -22.14 -9.91
C GLY A 84 15.06 -22.17 -9.18
N ILE A 85 13.97 -22.37 -9.93
CA ILE A 85 12.59 -22.49 -9.47
C ILE A 85 12.45 -23.87 -8.83
N GLY A 86 13.06 -24.03 -7.66
CA GLY A 86 13.01 -25.24 -6.84
C GLY A 86 12.47 -24.94 -5.44
N PRO A 87 12.33 -25.96 -4.58
CA PRO A 87 11.79 -25.83 -3.22
C PRO A 87 12.69 -25.08 -2.23
N ALA A 88 13.66 -24.30 -2.70
CA ALA A 88 14.58 -23.54 -1.85
C ALA A 88 13.86 -22.65 -0.81
N PRO A 89 12.76 -21.94 -1.14
CA PRO A 89 12.01 -21.19 -0.14
C PRO A 89 11.38 -22.08 0.96
N LEU A 90 10.97 -23.32 0.63
CA LEU A 90 10.46 -24.25 1.65
C LEU A 90 11.55 -24.67 2.64
N TYR A 91 12.78 -24.92 2.16
CA TYR A 91 13.91 -25.22 3.04
C TYR A 91 14.25 -24.04 3.93
N LEU A 92 14.25 -22.82 3.39
CA LEU A 92 14.45 -21.60 4.17
C LEU A 92 13.45 -21.49 5.32
N LEU A 93 12.16 -21.68 5.04
CA LEU A 93 11.11 -21.65 6.06
C LEU A 93 11.31 -22.76 7.10
N ILE A 94 11.78 -23.94 6.70
CA ILE A 94 12.08 -25.02 7.65
C ILE A 94 13.28 -24.70 8.54
N LEU A 95 14.22 -23.88 8.07
CA LEU A 95 15.35 -23.43 8.90
C LEU A 95 14.95 -22.31 9.86
N LEU A 96 14.08 -21.39 9.42
CA LEU A 96 13.87 -20.11 10.08
C LEU A 96 12.49 -19.88 10.69
N LEU A 97 11.42 -20.52 10.21
CA LEU A 97 10.07 -20.29 10.73
C LEU A 97 9.91 -20.97 12.10
N ALA A 98 9.56 -20.22 13.13
CA ALA A 98 9.19 -20.74 14.44
C ALA A 98 8.10 -19.84 15.06
N SER A 99 7.59 -20.22 16.23
CA SER A 99 6.44 -19.56 16.86
C SER A 99 6.64 -18.10 17.28
N ASP A 100 7.86 -17.59 17.29
CA ASP A 100 8.20 -16.19 17.59
C ASP A 100 8.34 -15.31 16.33
N VAL A 101 8.17 -15.89 15.13
CA VAL A 101 8.03 -15.14 13.88
C VAL A 101 6.59 -14.66 13.78
N LEU A 102 6.43 -13.33 13.78
CA LEU A 102 5.11 -12.68 13.77
C LEU A 102 4.61 -12.33 12.35
N HIS A 103 5.55 -12.08 11.43
CA HIS A 103 5.26 -11.66 10.06
C HIS A 103 5.87 -12.66 9.09
N LEU A 104 5.08 -13.13 8.12
CA LEU A 104 5.55 -14.08 7.13
C LEU A 104 4.98 -13.76 5.76
N ARG A 105 5.86 -13.50 4.80
CA ARG A 105 5.53 -13.43 3.37
C ARG A 105 6.12 -14.63 2.64
N VAL A 106 5.29 -15.29 1.84
CA VAL A 106 5.70 -16.42 1.00
C VAL A 106 5.19 -16.21 -0.42
N GLU A 107 6.12 -16.13 -1.36
CA GLU A 107 5.81 -16.17 -2.78
C GLU A 107 5.76 -17.62 -3.26
N LEU A 108 4.58 -18.05 -3.65
CA LEU A 108 4.32 -19.36 -4.20
C LEU A 108 4.69 -19.33 -5.70
N CYS A 109 5.46 -20.31 -6.15
CA CYS A 109 5.79 -20.53 -7.55
C CYS A 109 4.81 -21.55 -8.17
N CYS A 110 4.55 -21.41 -9.47
CA CYS A 110 3.62 -22.26 -10.23
C CYS A 110 4.11 -23.70 -10.44
N TYR A 111 5.43 -23.94 -10.33
CA TYR A 111 6.05 -25.27 -10.49
C TYR A 111 6.12 -26.07 -9.19
N TYR A 112 5.68 -25.50 -8.06
CA TYR A 112 5.46 -26.27 -6.85
C TYR A 112 4.34 -27.27 -7.11
N GLY A 113 4.70 -28.53 -7.39
CA GLY A 113 3.74 -29.62 -7.33
C GLY A 113 2.98 -29.62 -6.00
N CYS A 114 1.80 -30.25 -5.96
CA CYS A 114 0.91 -30.26 -4.78
C CYS A 114 1.62 -30.61 -3.46
N SER A 115 2.70 -31.41 -3.52
CA SER A 115 3.53 -31.80 -2.36
C SER A 115 4.16 -30.62 -1.61
N HIS A 116 4.67 -29.59 -2.29
CA HIS A 116 5.33 -28.45 -1.64
C HIS A 116 4.34 -27.52 -0.97
N GLN A 117 3.17 -27.32 -1.59
CA GLN A 117 2.07 -26.59 -0.97
C GLN A 117 1.58 -27.29 0.29
N THR A 118 1.39 -28.61 0.23
CA THR A 118 1.04 -29.41 1.40
C THR A 118 2.12 -29.31 2.49
N ALA A 119 3.40 -29.38 2.12
CA ALA A 119 4.50 -29.24 3.07
C ALA A 119 4.54 -27.86 3.74
N LEU A 120 4.30 -26.78 2.98
CA LEU A 120 4.19 -25.43 3.50
C LEU A 120 3.02 -25.29 4.49
N LEU A 121 1.82 -25.72 4.10
CA LEU A 121 0.65 -25.62 4.97
C LEU A 121 0.83 -26.46 6.24
N ASN A 122 1.42 -27.66 6.13
CA ASN A 122 1.77 -28.48 7.29
C ASN A 122 2.82 -27.80 8.19
N LEU A 123 3.79 -27.09 7.61
CA LEU A 123 4.76 -26.32 8.38
C LEU A 123 4.08 -25.16 9.14
N LEU A 124 3.13 -24.46 8.51
CA LEU A 124 2.33 -23.43 9.16
C LEU A 124 1.48 -24.00 10.31
N VAL A 125 0.93 -25.21 10.15
CA VAL A 125 0.24 -25.92 11.24
C VAL A 125 1.18 -26.18 12.43
N THR A 126 2.45 -26.51 12.20
CA THR A 126 3.37 -26.84 13.30
C THR A 126 4.02 -25.61 13.94
N GLU A 127 4.43 -24.64 13.12
CA GLU A 127 5.31 -23.53 13.55
C GLU A 127 4.64 -22.16 13.50
N GLY A 128 3.51 -22.01 12.79
CA GLY A 128 2.87 -20.73 12.50
C GLY A 128 1.93 -20.19 13.58
N ALA A 129 1.94 -20.76 14.79
CA ALA A 129 0.98 -20.42 15.85
C ALA A 129 1.09 -18.96 16.33
N GLY A 130 2.28 -18.35 16.23
CA GLY A 130 2.53 -16.96 16.63
C GLY A 130 2.35 -15.92 15.53
N LEU A 131 1.91 -16.30 14.33
CA LEU A 131 1.75 -15.37 13.21
C LEU A 131 0.67 -14.33 13.51
N GLU A 132 1.02 -13.06 13.36
CA GLU A 132 0.11 -11.91 13.34
C GLU A 132 -0.20 -11.46 11.92
N GLU A 133 0.73 -11.66 10.98
CA GLU A 133 0.58 -11.37 9.56
C GLU A 133 1.05 -12.55 8.69
N LEU A 134 0.21 -12.93 7.75
CA LEU A 134 0.51 -13.97 6.76
C LEU A 134 0.17 -13.46 5.35
N GLU A 135 1.18 -13.34 4.51
CA GLU A 135 1.03 -13.12 3.08
C GLU A 135 1.41 -14.38 2.30
N LEU A 136 0.43 -14.94 1.59
CA LEU A 136 0.65 -15.96 0.58
C LEU A 136 0.32 -15.33 -0.78
N ALA A 137 1.34 -15.03 -1.55
CA ALA A 137 1.20 -14.44 -2.88
C ALA A 137 1.57 -15.43 -3.97
N ARG A 138 0.97 -15.33 -5.15
CA ARG A 138 1.31 -16.18 -6.30
C ARG A 138 1.10 -15.44 -7.62
N SER A 139 1.97 -15.71 -8.60
CA SER A 139 1.85 -15.19 -9.96
C SER A 139 0.79 -15.88 -10.83
N ALA A 140 0.39 -17.12 -10.50
CA ALA A 140 -0.59 -17.92 -11.25
C ALA A 140 -1.66 -18.57 -10.36
N LEU A 141 -2.82 -18.92 -10.95
CA LEU A 141 -3.95 -19.54 -10.26
C LEU A 141 -3.65 -21.00 -9.87
N LEU A 142 -3.56 -21.27 -8.57
CA LEU A 142 -3.46 -22.63 -8.01
C LEU A 142 -4.38 -22.72 -6.80
N ARG A 143 -5.19 -23.78 -6.73
CA ARG A 143 -6.17 -23.97 -5.66
C ARG A 143 -5.47 -24.26 -4.33
N LEU A 144 -5.82 -23.51 -3.29
CA LEU A 144 -5.41 -23.82 -1.93
C LEU A 144 -6.17 -25.05 -1.41
N ASP A 145 -5.46 -25.95 -0.70
CA ASP A 145 -6.11 -27.03 0.05
C ASP A 145 -6.82 -26.39 1.24
N LYS A 146 -8.15 -26.33 1.15
CA LYS A 146 -9.00 -25.71 2.17
C LYS A 146 -8.84 -26.34 3.56
N THR A 147 -8.55 -27.64 3.63
CA THR A 147 -8.49 -28.39 4.90
C THR A 147 -7.20 -28.11 5.64
N LEU A 148 -6.08 -28.12 4.92
CA LEU A 148 -4.76 -27.78 5.46
C LEU A 148 -4.68 -26.29 5.79
N LEU A 149 -5.25 -25.43 4.94
CA LEU A 149 -5.33 -24.00 5.23
C LEU A 149 -6.15 -23.74 6.49
N TYR A 150 -7.32 -24.39 6.65
CA TYR A 150 -8.11 -24.27 7.87
C TYR A 150 -7.30 -24.69 9.10
N ALA A 151 -6.60 -25.83 9.04
CA ALA A 151 -5.76 -26.29 10.14
C ALA A 151 -4.65 -25.29 10.48
N ALA A 152 -4.02 -24.68 9.47
CA ALA A 152 -2.97 -23.68 9.67
C ALA A 152 -3.53 -22.40 10.31
N LEU A 153 -4.59 -21.82 9.73
CA LEU A 153 -5.20 -20.59 10.21
C LEU A 153 -5.81 -20.75 11.61
N ASN A 154 -6.44 -21.89 11.91
CA ASN A 154 -7.03 -22.15 13.22
C ASN A 154 -5.98 -22.22 14.35
N ARG A 155 -4.71 -22.47 14.01
CA ARG A 155 -3.60 -22.43 14.98
C ARG A 155 -2.99 -21.03 15.12
N ALA A 156 -3.04 -20.21 14.08
CA ALA A 156 -2.60 -18.82 14.10
C ALA A 156 -3.65 -17.91 14.78
N THR A 157 -3.93 -18.15 16.07
CA THR A 157 -4.99 -17.44 16.81
C THR A 157 -4.71 -15.94 17.02
N ALA A 158 -3.47 -15.51 16.82
CA ALA A 158 -3.02 -14.12 16.88
C ALA A 158 -3.15 -13.38 15.54
N LEU A 159 -3.55 -14.06 14.46
CA LEU A 159 -3.55 -13.50 13.11
C LEU A 159 -4.50 -12.30 12.99
N ARG A 160 -3.95 -11.17 12.56
CA ARG A 160 -4.65 -9.90 12.33
C ARG A 160 -4.67 -9.50 10.87
N ARG A 161 -3.62 -9.83 10.11
CA ARG A 161 -3.50 -9.50 8.68
C ARG A 161 -3.33 -10.77 7.84
N LEU A 162 -4.16 -10.94 6.83
CA LEU A 162 -4.11 -12.09 5.93
C LEU A 162 -4.21 -11.62 4.48
N THR A 163 -3.18 -11.93 3.70
CA THR A 163 -3.09 -11.58 2.28
C THR A 163 -3.04 -12.86 1.44
N LEU A 164 -4.03 -13.06 0.58
CA LEU A 164 -4.24 -14.23 -0.29
C LEU A 164 -4.49 -13.78 -1.74
N ARG A 165 -3.64 -12.89 -2.25
CA ARG A 165 -3.77 -12.32 -3.59
C ARG A 165 -3.67 -13.41 -4.66
N ASN A 166 -4.58 -13.36 -5.64
CA ASN A 166 -4.61 -14.28 -6.80
C ASN A 166 -4.80 -15.79 -6.47
N ILE A 167 -5.06 -16.16 -5.21
CA ILE A 167 -5.16 -17.57 -4.78
C ILE A 167 -6.43 -17.90 -4.00
N ALA A 168 -7.27 -16.90 -3.69
CA ALA A 168 -8.49 -17.11 -2.95
C ALA A 168 -9.67 -17.54 -3.84
N GLY A 169 -10.67 -18.16 -3.22
CA GLY A 169 -11.96 -18.47 -3.83
C GLY A 169 -13.03 -18.59 -2.74
N ASN A 170 -14.29 -18.77 -3.11
CA ASN A 170 -15.40 -18.78 -2.14
C ASN A 170 -15.21 -19.77 -0.97
N ALA A 171 -14.68 -20.97 -1.23
CA ALA A 171 -14.41 -21.95 -0.19
C ALA A 171 -13.29 -21.51 0.77
N ILE A 172 -12.31 -20.73 0.27
CA ILE A 172 -11.23 -20.19 1.10
C ILE A 172 -11.76 -19.08 2.00
N LEU A 173 -12.64 -18.20 1.50
CA LEU A 173 -13.29 -17.18 2.33
C LEU A 173 -14.14 -17.79 3.45
N GLN A 174 -14.82 -18.91 3.19
CA GLN A 174 -15.52 -19.66 4.23
C GLN A 174 -14.56 -20.16 5.31
N VAL A 175 -13.41 -20.73 4.93
CA VAL A 175 -12.37 -21.19 5.85
C VAL A 175 -11.81 -20.02 6.69
N VAL A 176 -11.50 -18.90 6.06
CA VAL A 176 -11.05 -17.68 6.76
C VAL A 176 -12.09 -17.23 7.77
N GLY A 177 -13.37 -17.24 7.36
CA GLY A 177 -14.48 -16.91 8.24
C GLY A 177 -14.58 -17.78 9.49
N GLN A 178 -14.25 -19.06 9.37
CA GLN A 178 -14.31 -20.00 10.50
C GLN A 178 -13.07 -19.96 11.39
N ALA A 179 -11.89 -19.73 10.80
CA ALA A 179 -10.62 -19.87 11.50
C ALA A 179 -10.07 -18.56 12.11
N CYS A 180 -10.46 -17.39 11.60
CA CYS A 180 -9.82 -16.11 11.92
C CYS A 180 -10.78 -15.09 12.57
N PRO A 181 -11.24 -15.29 13.83
CA PRO A 181 -12.23 -14.41 14.47
C PRO A 181 -11.70 -13.03 14.88
N ARG A 182 -10.36 -12.83 14.87
CA ARG A 182 -9.69 -11.58 15.27
C ARG A 182 -9.08 -10.82 14.09
N LEU A 183 -9.40 -11.23 12.87
CA LEU A 183 -8.81 -10.65 11.67
C LEU A 183 -9.21 -9.18 11.55
N GLU A 184 -8.22 -8.31 11.32
CA GLU A 184 -8.40 -6.88 11.12
C GLU A 184 -8.28 -6.50 9.64
N GLU A 185 -7.43 -7.20 8.89
CA GLU A 185 -7.20 -6.92 7.48
C GLU A 185 -7.21 -8.21 6.66
N LEU A 186 -8.01 -8.21 5.60
CA LEU A 186 -8.10 -9.30 4.63
C LEU A 186 -7.89 -8.74 3.23
N ASP A 187 -6.87 -9.23 2.54
CA ASP A 187 -6.65 -8.95 1.12
C ASP A 187 -6.82 -10.24 0.30
N VAL A 188 -7.84 -10.26 -0.56
CA VAL A 188 -8.11 -11.34 -1.52
C VAL A 188 -8.14 -10.80 -2.95
N SER A 189 -7.54 -9.64 -3.19
CA SER A 189 -7.52 -8.97 -4.48
C SER A 189 -6.96 -9.86 -5.59
N HIS A 190 -7.37 -9.57 -6.82
CA HIS A 190 -7.06 -10.33 -8.04
C HIS A 190 -7.56 -11.78 -8.06
N SER A 191 -8.24 -12.25 -7.01
CA SER A 191 -8.81 -13.59 -6.94
C SER A 191 -10.19 -13.65 -7.60
N ARG A 192 -10.22 -13.81 -8.93
CA ARG A 192 -11.48 -13.84 -9.73
C ARG A 192 -12.50 -14.91 -9.30
N GLN A 193 -12.08 -15.94 -8.57
CA GLN A 193 -12.97 -16.98 -8.05
C GLN A 193 -13.72 -16.55 -6.78
N VAL A 194 -13.42 -15.37 -6.24
CA VAL A 194 -14.16 -14.76 -5.14
C VAL A 194 -15.35 -14.00 -5.72
N THR A 195 -16.54 -14.39 -5.29
CA THR A 195 -17.83 -13.78 -5.69
C THR A 195 -18.61 -13.34 -4.46
N ASP A 196 -19.79 -12.75 -4.66
CA ASP A 196 -20.70 -12.35 -3.58
C ASP A 196 -21.05 -13.52 -2.64
N ALA A 197 -21.09 -14.75 -3.15
CA ALA A 197 -21.31 -15.95 -2.33
C ALA A 197 -20.13 -16.20 -1.36
N GLY A 198 -18.89 -15.93 -1.79
CA GLY A 198 -17.73 -16.01 -0.92
C GLY A 198 -17.75 -14.97 0.20
N LEU A 199 -18.10 -13.72 -0.13
CA LEU A 199 -18.28 -12.68 0.89
C LEU A 199 -19.41 -13.01 1.85
N ARG A 200 -20.54 -13.53 1.37
CA ARG A 200 -21.63 -13.98 2.23
C ARG A 200 -21.16 -15.04 3.23
N SER A 201 -20.42 -16.06 2.77
CA SER A 201 -19.87 -17.10 3.65
C SER A 201 -18.79 -16.61 4.61
N LEU A 202 -18.07 -15.53 4.27
CA LEU A 202 -17.13 -14.87 5.17
C LEU A 202 -17.89 -14.15 6.29
N ILE A 203 -18.93 -13.38 5.92
CA ILE A 203 -19.61 -12.41 6.78
C ILE A 203 -20.71 -13.06 7.62
N LEU A 204 -21.38 -14.08 7.11
CA LEU A 204 -22.47 -14.77 7.77
C LEU A 204 -22.05 -16.19 8.14
N GLN A 205 -22.40 -16.59 9.34
CA GLN A 205 -22.33 -17.98 9.79
C GLN A 205 -23.73 -18.57 9.84
N VAL A 206 -23.87 -19.78 9.33
CA VAL A 206 -25.13 -20.52 9.35
C VAL A 206 -25.12 -21.44 10.57
N GLU A 207 -26.07 -21.24 11.47
CA GLU A 207 -26.37 -22.13 12.58
C GLU A 207 -27.70 -22.85 12.34
N LEU A 208 -27.73 -24.14 12.64
CA LEU A 208 -28.97 -24.93 12.70
C LEU A 208 -29.43 -24.96 14.16
N ARG A 209 -30.63 -24.46 14.44
CA ARG A 209 -31.23 -24.47 15.78
C ARG A 209 -32.51 -25.28 15.79
N ASP A 210 -32.82 -25.94 16.89
CA ASP A 210 -34.13 -26.58 17.02
C ASP A 210 -35.23 -25.50 17.08
N LYS A 211 -36.31 -25.70 16.32
CA LYS A 211 -37.52 -24.90 16.44
C LYS A 211 -38.09 -25.12 17.84
N LEU A 212 -37.92 -24.14 18.71
CA LEU A 212 -38.70 -24.08 19.95
C LEU A 212 -40.19 -24.04 19.57
N MET A 213 -40.91 -25.14 19.83
CA MET A 213 -42.36 -25.10 19.77
C MET A 213 -42.81 -23.99 20.73
N PRO A 214 -43.69 -23.06 20.30
CA PRO A 214 -44.31 -22.15 21.22
C PRO A 214 -45.16 -23.00 22.17
N MET A 215 -44.63 -23.24 23.37
CA MET A 215 -45.37 -23.87 24.45
C MET A 215 -46.57 -22.96 24.70
N THR A 216 -47.76 -23.48 24.42
CA THR A 216 -49.02 -22.87 24.82
C THR A 216 -48.93 -22.58 26.32
N PRO A 217 -49.22 -21.35 26.77
CA PRO A 217 -49.26 -21.09 28.20
C PRO A 217 -50.43 -21.90 28.78
N PRO A 218 -50.27 -22.56 29.94
CA PRO A 218 -51.40 -23.19 30.59
C PRO A 218 -52.35 -22.09 31.06
N GLU A 219 -53.59 -22.13 30.57
CA GLU A 219 -54.68 -21.35 31.14
C GLU A 219 -54.89 -21.78 32.60
N GLY A 220 -54.67 -20.86 33.54
CA GLY A 220 -55.13 -21.04 34.92
C GLY A 220 -54.27 -20.36 35.98
N SER A 221 -54.86 -19.34 36.61
CA SER A 221 -54.55 -18.78 37.95
C SER A 221 -53.46 -17.70 38.11
N SER A 222 -53.93 -16.45 38.06
CA SER A 222 -53.77 -15.35 39.04
C SER A 222 -52.46 -15.16 39.84
N ARG A 223 -51.89 -13.94 39.65
CA ARG A 223 -51.19 -13.02 40.59
C ARG A 223 -49.68 -13.15 40.87
N ARG A 224 -49.00 -12.08 40.41
CA ARG A 224 -48.06 -11.15 41.08
C ARG A 224 -46.53 -11.44 41.08
N HIS A 225 -45.82 -10.36 40.66
CA HIS A 225 -44.38 -10.05 40.80
C HIS A 225 -43.43 -10.96 40.01
N SER A 226 -42.32 -10.52 39.40
CA SER A 226 -41.59 -9.25 39.30
C SER A 226 -40.57 -9.44 38.16
N GLY A 227 -40.05 -8.34 37.61
CA GLY A 227 -39.28 -8.30 36.37
C GLY A 227 -38.11 -9.29 36.24
N LEU A 228 -38.01 -9.85 35.04
CA LEU A 228 -36.76 -10.20 34.40
C LEU A 228 -36.88 -9.79 32.92
N ARG A 229 -35.96 -8.91 32.53
CA ARG A 229 -35.77 -8.42 31.16
C ARG A 229 -35.53 -9.61 30.23
N GLU A 230 -36.50 -9.93 29.38
CA GLU A 230 -36.19 -10.58 28.11
C GLU A 230 -35.41 -9.58 27.25
N SER A 231 -34.15 -9.93 27.01
CA SER A 231 -33.28 -9.30 26.03
C SER A 231 -33.78 -9.61 24.62
N GLY A 232 -34.92 -9.04 24.25
CA GLY A 232 -35.30 -8.90 22.86
C GLY A 232 -34.36 -7.88 22.21
N THR A 233 -33.34 -8.36 21.52
CA THR A 233 -32.55 -7.58 20.56
C THR A 233 -33.50 -7.13 19.44
N THR A 234 -34.22 -6.05 19.70
CA THR A 234 -35.11 -5.37 18.77
C THR A 234 -34.36 -5.09 17.48
N CYS A 235 -34.86 -5.64 16.37
CA CYS A 235 -34.39 -5.49 15.01
C CYS A 235 -34.40 -4.01 14.57
N ARG A 236 -33.37 -3.23 14.91
CA ARG A 236 -33.14 -1.89 14.31
C ARG A 236 -32.62 -1.98 12.86
N GLY A 237 -32.25 -3.16 12.37
CA GLY A 237 -31.67 -3.36 11.02
C GLY A 237 -32.68 -3.72 9.91
N TRP A 238 -33.98 -3.86 10.21
CA TRP A 238 -34.93 -4.41 9.24
C TRP A 238 -35.18 -3.52 8.01
N GLY A 239 -35.02 -2.20 8.11
CA GLY A 239 -35.09 -1.29 6.96
C GLY A 239 -33.92 -1.49 5.97
N ARG A 240 -32.70 -1.60 6.49
CA ARG A 240 -31.47 -1.78 5.70
C ARG A 240 -31.40 -3.18 5.06
N LEU A 241 -31.83 -4.21 5.80
CA LEU A 241 -31.94 -5.57 5.26
C LEU A 241 -33.01 -5.66 4.15
N LYS A 242 -34.14 -4.94 4.26
CA LYS A 242 -35.14 -4.86 3.18
C LYS A 242 -34.57 -4.30 1.88
N ILE A 243 -33.59 -3.39 1.94
CA ILE A 243 -32.95 -2.81 0.76
C ILE A 243 -32.01 -3.81 0.11
N LEU A 244 -31.21 -4.53 0.90
CA LEU A 244 -30.41 -5.67 0.40
C LEU A 244 -31.31 -6.75 -0.24
N LEU A 245 -32.42 -7.10 0.41
CA LEU A 245 -33.39 -8.09 -0.08
C LEU A 245 -34.12 -7.63 -1.36
N ARG A 246 -34.29 -6.32 -1.58
CA ARG A 246 -34.85 -5.75 -2.82
C ARG A 246 -33.84 -5.67 -3.95
N LEU A 247 -32.61 -5.26 -3.63
CA LEU A 247 -31.51 -5.22 -4.59
C LEU A 247 -31.17 -6.61 -5.12
N PHE A 248 -31.30 -7.62 -4.27
CA PHE A 248 -30.80 -8.97 -4.55
C PHE A 248 -31.83 -10.01 -4.13
N PRO A 249 -32.75 -10.39 -5.04
CA PRO A 249 -33.79 -11.39 -4.78
C PRO A 249 -33.24 -12.78 -4.39
N TRP A 250 -31.98 -13.06 -4.66
CA TRP A 250 -31.31 -14.29 -4.22
C TRP A 250 -30.88 -14.25 -2.73
N LEU A 251 -30.79 -13.06 -2.10
CA LEU A 251 -30.78 -12.91 -0.64
C LEU A 251 -32.19 -13.16 -0.05
N ARG A 252 -33.24 -13.02 -0.87
CA ARG A 252 -34.61 -13.38 -0.51
C ARG A 252 -34.67 -14.89 -0.50
N ARG A 253 -34.81 -15.45 0.70
CA ARG A 253 -35.06 -16.87 0.89
C ARG A 253 -36.25 -17.27 0.03
N ASP A 254 -36.09 -18.33 -0.76
CA ASP A 254 -37.14 -19.03 -1.48
C ASP A 254 -38.06 -19.69 -0.44
N ASN A 255 -38.83 -18.87 0.27
CA ASN A 255 -39.77 -19.30 1.31
C ASN A 255 -41.21 -19.37 0.76
N ASP A 256 -41.40 -19.18 -0.55
CA ASP A 256 -42.69 -19.30 -1.23
C ASP A 256 -42.87 -20.64 -1.96
N THR A 257 -41.92 -21.57 -1.85
CA THR A 257 -42.24 -22.99 -2.07
C THR A 257 -42.86 -23.55 -0.78
N LYS A 258 -44.18 -23.49 -0.73
CA LYS A 258 -45.01 -24.24 0.21
C LYS A 258 -44.63 -25.73 0.18
N THR A 259 -43.76 -26.15 1.08
CA THR A 259 -43.85 -27.47 1.71
C THR A 259 -44.07 -27.24 3.19
N LYS A 260 -45.35 -27.08 3.55
CA LYS A 260 -45.83 -27.23 4.92
C LYS A 260 -45.68 -28.69 5.30
N ASP A 261 -44.46 -29.11 5.58
CA ASP A 261 -44.19 -30.38 6.24
C ASP A 261 -43.80 -30.06 7.70
N PRO A 262 -44.68 -30.33 8.68
CA PRO A 262 -44.43 -30.00 10.10
C PRO A 262 -43.34 -30.87 10.75
N SER A 263 -42.65 -31.69 9.97
CA SER A 263 -41.70 -32.72 10.40
C SER A 263 -40.24 -32.23 10.53
N PHE A 264 -39.88 -31.06 10.01
CA PHE A 264 -38.53 -30.51 10.15
C PHE A 264 -38.38 -29.61 11.40
N LEU A 265 -37.75 -30.19 12.44
CA LEU A 265 -37.44 -29.59 13.74
C LEU A 265 -36.28 -28.58 13.73
N LEU A 266 -35.57 -28.40 12.62
CA LEU A 266 -34.42 -27.47 12.53
C LEU A 266 -34.83 -26.16 11.82
N GLU A 267 -34.48 -25.03 12.42
CA GLU A 267 -34.49 -23.69 11.85
C GLU A 267 -33.08 -23.26 11.45
N TYR A 268 -32.97 -22.61 10.29
CA TYR A 268 -31.74 -22.00 9.81
C TYR A 268 -31.64 -20.56 10.33
N CYS A 269 -30.61 -20.30 11.14
CA CYS A 269 -30.27 -18.96 11.61
C CYS A 269 -28.98 -18.49 10.94
N GLU A 270 -28.98 -17.27 10.39
CA GLU A 270 -27.78 -16.61 9.91
C GLU A 270 -27.38 -15.52 10.89
N GLU A 271 -26.20 -15.66 11.48
CA GLU A 271 -25.64 -14.66 12.39
C GLU A 271 -24.38 -14.03 11.79
N ASN A 272 -24.05 -12.81 12.22
CA ASN A 272 -22.82 -12.16 11.80
C ASN A 272 -21.64 -12.95 12.34
N ASN A 273 -20.70 -13.26 11.45
CA ASN A 273 -19.44 -13.86 11.81
C ASN A 273 -18.70 -12.98 12.85
N PRO A 274 -18.11 -13.56 13.91
CA PRO A 274 -17.31 -12.80 14.89
C PRO A 274 -16.27 -11.86 14.27
N LEU A 275 -15.66 -12.24 13.14
CA LEU A 275 -14.69 -11.39 12.44
C LEU A 275 -15.25 -10.04 12.00
N CYS A 276 -16.57 -9.92 11.78
CA CYS A 276 -17.20 -8.66 11.42
C CYS A 276 -17.06 -7.57 12.50
N LYS A 277 -16.72 -7.95 13.73
CA LYS A 277 -16.45 -7.00 14.83
C LYS A 277 -15.02 -6.45 14.80
N THR A 278 -14.08 -7.16 14.18
CA THR A 278 -12.65 -6.81 14.17
C THR A 278 -12.17 -6.32 12.81
N LEU A 279 -12.80 -6.74 11.72
CA LEU A 279 -12.39 -6.43 10.35
C LEU A 279 -12.52 -4.93 10.07
N LYS A 280 -11.38 -4.31 9.70
CA LYS A 280 -11.23 -2.90 9.36
C LYS A 280 -10.89 -2.71 7.88
N VAL A 281 -10.12 -3.61 7.27
CA VAL A 281 -9.73 -3.52 5.86
C VAL A 281 -10.15 -4.79 5.13
N LEU A 282 -10.86 -4.62 4.00
CA LEU A 282 -11.28 -5.72 3.13
C LEU A 282 -10.94 -5.38 1.67
N ASN A 283 -9.82 -5.87 1.16
CA ASN A 283 -9.44 -5.66 -0.23
C ASN A 283 -10.02 -6.77 -1.12
N VAL A 284 -10.97 -6.39 -1.97
CA VAL A 284 -11.64 -7.27 -2.95
C VAL A 284 -11.49 -6.75 -4.39
N ALA A 285 -10.48 -5.91 -4.63
CA ALA A 285 -10.20 -5.39 -5.96
C ALA A 285 -9.95 -6.52 -6.97
N ASN A 286 -10.41 -6.34 -8.21
CA ASN A 286 -10.19 -7.31 -9.30
C ASN A 286 -10.69 -8.74 -8.99
N THR A 287 -11.72 -8.87 -8.15
CA THR A 287 -12.48 -10.11 -7.92
C THR A 287 -13.77 -10.10 -8.74
N SER A 288 -14.60 -11.13 -8.60
CA SER A 288 -15.96 -11.17 -9.16
C SER A 288 -17.04 -10.79 -8.13
N VAL A 289 -16.64 -10.09 -7.06
CA VAL A 289 -17.57 -9.43 -6.13
C VAL A 289 -18.23 -8.25 -6.83
N THR A 290 -19.55 -8.21 -6.81
CA THR A 290 -20.33 -7.11 -7.38
C THR A 290 -20.58 -6.02 -6.33
N SER A 291 -21.19 -4.91 -6.74
CA SER A 291 -21.65 -3.89 -5.78
C SER A 291 -22.58 -4.46 -4.71
N ALA A 292 -23.24 -5.59 -4.97
CA ALA A 292 -24.04 -6.33 -4.01
C ALA A 292 -23.25 -6.83 -2.81
N GLY A 293 -22.17 -7.56 -3.09
CA GLY A 293 -21.31 -8.13 -2.06
C GLY A 293 -20.64 -7.04 -1.22
N ILE A 294 -20.30 -5.90 -1.84
CA ILE A 294 -19.78 -4.73 -1.12
C ILE A 294 -20.83 -4.13 -0.18
N LEU A 295 -22.07 -3.93 -0.64
CA LEU A 295 -23.14 -3.44 0.24
C LEU A 295 -23.43 -4.40 1.39
N LEU A 296 -23.36 -5.71 1.14
CA LEU A 296 -23.47 -6.73 2.18
C LEU A 296 -22.32 -6.59 3.20
N ALA A 297 -21.08 -6.42 2.75
CA ALA A 297 -19.94 -6.17 3.63
C ALA A 297 -20.10 -4.90 4.47
N LEU A 298 -20.44 -3.77 3.84
CA LEU A 298 -20.65 -2.49 4.51
C LEU A 298 -21.81 -2.53 5.51
N HIS A 299 -22.83 -3.36 5.25
CA HIS A 299 -23.97 -3.49 6.14
C HIS A 299 -23.63 -4.26 7.44
N HIS A 300 -22.93 -5.38 7.31
CA HIS A 300 -22.66 -6.29 8.43
C HIS A 300 -21.35 -5.97 9.17
N VAL A 301 -20.38 -5.35 8.51
CA VAL A 301 -19.08 -4.97 9.08
C VAL A 301 -19.09 -3.47 9.41
N SER A 302 -19.70 -3.12 10.54
CA SER A 302 -19.86 -1.71 10.95
C SER A 302 -18.55 -0.97 11.25
N GLY A 303 -17.45 -1.72 11.46
CA GLY A 303 -16.12 -1.17 11.74
C GLY A 303 -15.22 -1.03 10.50
N LEU A 304 -15.73 -1.31 9.30
CA LEU A 304 -14.94 -1.28 8.07
C LEU A 304 -14.48 0.15 7.75
N ARG A 305 -13.17 0.32 7.59
CA ARG A 305 -12.47 1.60 7.34
C ARG A 305 -11.97 1.74 5.91
N SER A 306 -11.65 0.63 5.25
CA SER A 306 -11.14 0.63 3.87
C SER A 306 -11.53 -0.62 3.10
N LEU A 307 -11.75 -0.46 1.80
CA LEU A 307 -11.94 -1.55 0.83
C LEU A 307 -10.67 -1.85 0.01
N GLY A 308 -9.50 -1.41 0.48
CA GLY A 308 -8.23 -1.61 -0.19
C GLY A 308 -8.19 -0.92 -1.55
N ASP A 309 -7.89 -1.66 -2.62
CA ASP A 309 -7.79 -1.15 -4.00
C ASP A 309 -9.13 -1.19 -4.77
N TYR A 310 -10.24 -1.49 -4.09
CA TYR A 310 -11.55 -1.55 -4.75
C TYR A 310 -11.97 -0.16 -5.27
N GLY A 311 -11.94 0.01 -6.60
CA GLY A 311 -12.09 1.29 -7.28
C GLY A 311 -13.51 1.72 -7.66
N HIS A 312 -14.57 1.06 -7.19
CA HIS A 312 -15.93 1.33 -7.66
C HIS A 312 -16.89 1.84 -6.58
N MET A 313 -16.38 2.50 -5.54
CA MET A 313 -17.19 2.92 -4.40
C MET A 313 -18.33 3.89 -4.79
N GLY A 314 -18.08 4.85 -5.68
CA GLY A 314 -19.12 5.77 -6.16
C GLY A 314 -20.30 5.06 -6.84
N ARG A 315 -20.04 3.95 -7.56
CA ARG A 315 -21.08 3.13 -8.18
C ARG A 315 -21.89 2.34 -7.15
N VAL A 316 -21.22 1.83 -6.11
CA VAL A 316 -21.87 1.12 -5.00
C VAL A 316 -22.90 2.02 -4.32
N LEU A 317 -22.51 3.26 -4.00
CA LEU A 317 -23.40 4.23 -3.37
C LEU A 317 -24.53 4.67 -4.29
N GLU A 318 -24.27 4.86 -5.59
CA GLU A 318 -25.30 5.19 -6.57
C GLU A 318 -26.41 4.12 -6.64
N ILE A 319 -26.03 2.83 -6.61
CA ILE A 319 -26.98 1.71 -6.60
C ILE A 319 -27.78 1.68 -5.28
N MET A 320 -27.11 1.94 -4.16
CA MET A 320 -27.75 2.02 -2.85
C MET A 320 -28.76 3.16 -2.79
N ASP A 321 -28.40 4.36 -3.24
CA ASP A 321 -29.26 5.55 -3.19
C ASP A 321 -30.53 5.34 -4.02
N ARG A 322 -30.40 4.88 -5.28
CA ARG A 322 -31.55 4.56 -6.15
C ARG A 322 -32.55 3.59 -5.50
N THR A 323 -32.04 2.59 -4.78
CA THR A 323 -32.89 1.59 -4.13
C THR A 323 -33.42 2.03 -2.77
N TRP A 324 -32.68 2.90 -2.07
CA TRP A 324 -33.13 3.55 -0.85
C TRP A 324 -34.30 4.49 -1.13
N VAL A 325 -34.21 5.35 -2.15
CA VAL A 325 -35.29 6.28 -2.55
C VAL A 325 -36.56 5.51 -2.89
N ALA A 326 -36.46 4.35 -3.54
CA ALA A 326 -37.59 3.47 -3.84
C ALA A 326 -38.23 2.82 -2.59
N SER A 327 -37.58 2.88 -1.43
CA SER A 327 -38.04 2.23 -0.19
C SER A 327 -38.95 3.06 0.70
N ARG A 328 -39.08 4.38 0.46
CA ARG A 328 -39.87 5.35 1.25
C ARG A 328 -39.51 5.47 2.74
N ASP A 329 -38.43 4.85 3.21
CA ASP A 329 -37.89 5.04 4.56
C ASP A 329 -36.94 6.25 4.56
N ILE A 330 -37.45 7.44 4.89
CA ILE A 330 -36.73 8.71 4.75
C ILE A 330 -35.78 8.99 5.95
N ASN A 331 -35.93 8.29 7.07
CA ASN A 331 -35.40 8.74 8.36
C ASN A 331 -34.07 8.11 8.83
N ASP A 332 -33.45 7.17 8.10
CA ASP A 332 -32.20 6.51 8.55
C ASP A 332 -31.27 6.10 7.39
N HIS A 333 -30.74 7.08 6.66
CA HIS A 333 -29.77 6.79 5.60
C HIS A 333 -28.43 6.28 6.19
N PRO A 334 -27.84 5.20 5.63
CA PRO A 334 -26.66 4.58 6.22
C PRO A 334 -25.43 5.47 6.05
N ARG A 335 -24.72 5.69 7.15
CA ARG A 335 -23.39 6.32 7.16
C ARG A 335 -22.34 5.26 7.46
N PHE A 336 -21.32 5.19 6.62
CA PHE A 336 -20.21 4.25 6.74
C PHE A 336 -19.01 4.93 7.41
N LYS A 337 -18.23 4.15 8.17
CA LYS A 337 -17.02 4.62 8.87
C LYS A 337 -15.75 4.48 8.02
N LEU A 338 -15.91 4.58 6.70
CA LEU A 338 -14.80 4.49 5.78
C LEU A 338 -13.92 5.73 5.91
N THR A 339 -12.63 5.51 6.15
CA THR A 339 -11.60 6.56 6.15
C THR A 339 -10.85 6.62 4.83
N SER A 340 -10.94 5.57 4.00
CA SER A 340 -10.38 5.53 2.66
C SER A 340 -11.40 5.04 1.64
N ALA A 341 -11.49 5.74 0.50
CA ALA A 341 -12.32 5.33 -0.63
C ALA A 341 -11.64 5.60 -1.97
N ARG A 342 -11.88 4.70 -2.93
CA ARG A 342 -11.46 4.87 -4.32
C ARG A 342 -12.66 4.78 -5.24
N SER A 343 -12.70 5.65 -6.24
CA SER A 343 -13.77 5.64 -7.23
C SER A 343 -13.24 5.99 -8.61
N GLN A 344 -13.63 5.18 -9.59
CA GLN A 344 -13.41 5.39 -11.01
C GLN A 344 -14.62 6.06 -11.67
N HIS A 345 -14.38 6.75 -12.79
CA HIS A 345 -15.40 7.43 -13.58
C HIS A 345 -16.30 8.30 -12.69
N THR A 346 -15.70 9.16 -11.87
CA THR A 346 -16.44 9.95 -10.88
C THR A 346 -17.24 11.04 -11.58
N THR A 347 -18.48 11.22 -11.14
CA THR A 347 -19.35 12.34 -11.52
C THR A 347 -19.62 13.17 -10.29
N HIS A 348 -20.08 14.42 -10.45
CA HIS A 348 -20.47 15.27 -9.34
C HIS A 348 -21.42 14.55 -8.37
N HIS A 349 -22.46 13.90 -8.91
CA HIS A 349 -23.41 13.13 -8.12
C HIS A 349 -22.77 11.98 -7.32
N ARG A 350 -21.81 11.25 -7.89
CA ARG A 350 -21.10 10.19 -7.15
C ARG A 350 -20.27 10.74 -6.00
N LEU A 351 -19.68 11.93 -6.16
CA LEU A 351 -18.95 12.60 -5.10
C LEU A 351 -19.89 13.10 -3.99
N GLU A 352 -21.07 13.63 -4.33
CA GLU A 352 -22.09 14.00 -3.34
C GLU A 352 -22.48 12.81 -2.47
N LEU A 353 -22.74 11.66 -3.09
CA LEU A 353 -23.05 10.42 -2.37
C LEU A 353 -21.88 9.98 -1.48
N LEU A 354 -20.65 10.04 -2.00
CA LEU A 354 -19.46 9.66 -1.25
C LEU A 354 -19.25 10.56 -0.03
N ALA A 355 -19.37 11.88 -0.19
CA ALA A 355 -19.22 12.85 0.89
C ALA A 355 -20.33 12.72 1.94
N ARG A 356 -21.57 12.45 1.52
CA ARG A 356 -22.73 12.28 2.40
C ARG A 356 -22.66 10.98 3.21
N ASP A 357 -22.31 9.87 2.55
CA ASP A 357 -22.42 8.52 3.12
C ASP A 357 -21.12 8.06 3.80
N CYS A 358 -19.98 8.71 3.51
CA CYS A 358 -18.68 8.45 4.12
C CYS A 358 -18.06 9.74 4.71
N PRO A 359 -18.60 10.27 5.82
CA PRO A 359 -18.17 11.57 6.37
C PRO A 359 -16.82 11.54 7.10
N GLU A 360 -16.25 10.36 7.38
CA GLU A 360 -14.96 10.18 8.07
C GLU A 360 -13.78 10.01 7.09
N LEU A 361 -13.96 10.36 5.80
CA LEU A 361 -12.92 10.18 4.79
C LEU A 361 -11.69 11.06 5.05
N GLU A 362 -10.53 10.41 5.04
CA GLU A 362 -9.19 10.99 5.18
C GLU A 362 -8.36 10.78 3.90
N HIS A 363 -8.65 9.70 3.15
CA HIS A 363 -7.96 9.35 1.91
C HIS A 363 -8.96 9.15 0.76
N LEU A 364 -8.79 9.90 -0.32
CA LEU A 364 -9.62 9.80 -1.51
C LEU A 364 -8.76 9.59 -2.76
N THR A 365 -9.03 8.51 -3.48
CA THR A 365 -8.51 8.30 -4.83
C THR A 365 -9.62 8.44 -5.85
N VAL A 366 -9.48 9.41 -6.75
CA VAL A 366 -10.36 9.61 -7.89
C VAL A 366 -9.64 9.22 -9.16
N PHE A 367 -10.24 8.34 -9.95
CA PHE A 367 -9.71 7.90 -11.23
C PHE A 367 -10.68 8.32 -12.33
N GLU A 368 -10.16 8.98 -13.37
CA GLU A 368 -10.94 9.53 -14.50
C GLU A 368 -12.08 10.45 -14.02
N PRO A 369 -11.76 11.66 -13.54
CA PRO A 369 -12.78 12.60 -13.08
C PRO A 369 -13.58 13.18 -14.24
N HIS A 370 -14.90 12.93 -14.25
CA HIS A 370 -15.88 13.56 -15.14
C HIS A 370 -16.65 14.66 -14.39
N HIS A 371 -15.91 15.50 -13.67
CA HIS A 371 -16.45 16.62 -12.90
C HIS A 371 -15.39 17.72 -12.80
N PRO A 372 -15.78 18.99 -12.60
CA PRO A 372 -14.82 20.05 -12.29
C PRO A 372 -14.16 19.77 -10.94
N ALA A 373 -12.91 20.20 -10.77
CA ALA A 373 -12.16 19.98 -9.52
C ALA A 373 -12.82 20.68 -8.32
N SER A 374 -13.60 21.74 -8.55
CA SER A 374 -14.43 22.40 -7.52
C SER A 374 -15.44 21.46 -6.84
N SER A 375 -15.82 20.34 -7.48
CA SER A 375 -16.67 19.32 -6.86
C SER A 375 -16.01 18.64 -5.65
N LEU A 376 -14.68 18.74 -5.51
CA LEU A 376 -13.97 18.21 -4.35
C LEU A 376 -14.29 18.98 -3.05
N LEU A 377 -14.85 20.20 -3.14
CA LEU A 377 -15.30 20.99 -1.99
C LEU A 377 -16.44 20.31 -1.18
N LEU A 378 -17.07 19.29 -1.76
CA LEU A 378 -18.08 18.47 -1.06
C LEU A 378 -17.49 17.71 0.13
N PHE A 379 -16.19 17.42 0.11
CA PHE A 379 -15.55 16.60 1.13
C PHE A 379 -15.24 17.38 2.41
N PRO A 380 -15.22 16.68 3.57
CA PRO A 380 -14.88 17.28 4.85
C PRO A 380 -13.41 17.70 4.89
N ALA A 381 -13.11 18.62 5.80
CA ALA A 381 -11.74 19.08 6.06
C ALA A 381 -10.81 17.99 6.62
N SER A 382 -11.32 16.79 6.95
CA SER A 382 -10.49 15.64 7.37
C SER A 382 -9.64 15.04 6.25
N LEU A 383 -9.90 15.40 4.99
CA LEU A 383 -9.18 14.84 3.85
C LEU A 383 -7.71 15.28 3.87
N SER A 384 -6.80 14.32 4.09
CA SER A 384 -5.35 14.54 4.14
C SER A 384 -4.61 13.94 2.94
N THR A 385 -5.22 12.98 2.24
CA THR A 385 -4.64 12.36 1.05
C THR A 385 -5.60 12.48 -0.12
N LEU A 386 -5.10 13.06 -1.21
CA LEU A 386 -5.86 13.25 -2.44
C LEU A 386 -5.05 12.73 -3.62
N HIS A 387 -5.53 11.66 -4.24
CA HIS A 387 -4.94 11.09 -5.44
C HIS A 387 -5.90 11.26 -6.60
N LEU A 388 -5.49 12.02 -7.60
CA LEU A 388 -6.25 12.32 -8.82
C LEU A 388 -5.51 11.64 -9.98
N LEU A 389 -6.11 10.60 -10.54
CA LEU A 389 -5.50 9.74 -11.56
C LEU A 389 -6.26 9.85 -12.87
N HIS A 390 -5.54 9.84 -13.99
CA HIS A 390 -6.10 10.07 -15.33
C HIS A 390 -6.92 11.38 -15.40
N THR A 391 -6.36 12.46 -14.85
CA THR A 391 -7.00 13.78 -14.83
C THR A 391 -6.99 14.39 -16.24
N PRO A 392 -8.06 15.10 -16.64
CA PRO A 392 -8.04 15.90 -17.85
C PRO A 392 -6.89 16.93 -17.83
N PRO A 393 -6.10 17.06 -18.91
CA PRO A 393 -5.03 18.06 -19.00
C PRO A 393 -5.54 19.48 -19.31
N ASP A 394 -6.86 19.70 -19.25
CA ASP A 394 -7.45 20.97 -19.63
C ASP A 394 -7.18 22.07 -18.59
N SER A 395 -6.93 23.29 -19.10
CA SER A 395 -6.56 24.43 -18.26
C SER A 395 -7.68 24.87 -17.32
N THR A 396 -8.94 24.64 -17.69
CA THR A 396 -10.09 24.97 -16.85
C THR A 396 -10.14 24.10 -15.60
N TRP A 397 -9.87 22.80 -15.75
CA TRP A 397 -9.85 21.84 -14.66
C TRP A 397 -8.66 22.08 -13.74
N VAL A 398 -7.49 22.40 -14.31
CA VAL A 398 -6.30 22.79 -13.54
C VAL A 398 -6.56 24.08 -12.75
N SER A 399 -7.20 25.09 -13.35
CA SER A 399 -7.58 26.31 -12.63
C SER A 399 -8.55 26.03 -11.49
N ASP A 400 -9.55 25.18 -11.71
CA ASP A 400 -10.49 24.78 -10.66
C ASP A 400 -9.77 24.02 -9.53
N LEU A 401 -8.77 23.22 -9.86
CA LEU A 401 -7.95 22.51 -8.88
C LEU A 401 -7.19 23.52 -8.00
N TYR A 402 -6.60 24.56 -8.59
CA TYR A 402 -5.96 25.62 -7.81
C TYR A 402 -6.94 26.34 -6.89
N CYS A 403 -8.15 26.66 -7.37
CA CYS A 403 -9.19 27.26 -6.54
C CYS A 403 -9.56 26.36 -5.35
N TYR A 404 -9.66 25.05 -5.57
CA TYR A 404 -9.89 24.07 -4.51
C TYR A 404 -8.73 24.03 -3.50
N LEU A 405 -7.49 23.91 -3.98
CA LEU A 405 -6.31 23.84 -3.10
C LEU A 405 -6.13 25.14 -2.29
N ALA A 406 -6.49 26.29 -2.85
CA ALA A 406 -6.42 27.58 -2.13
C ALA A 406 -7.41 27.68 -0.96
N THR A 407 -8.38 26.77 -0.85
CA THR A 407 -9.28 26.72 0.32
C THR A 407 -8.57 26.14 1.55
N PRO A 408 -9.14 26.27 2.76
CA PRO A 408 -8.57 25.65 3.97
C PRO A 408 -8.38 24.14 3.87
N GLN A 409 -9.10 23.46 2.96
CA GLN A 409 -8.95 22.02 2.72
C GLN A 409 -7.59 21.67 2.11
N GLY A 410 -7.06 22.49 1.18
CA GLY A 410 -5.72 22.27 0.63
C GLY A 410 -4.63 22.36 1.69
N GLY A 411 -4.85 23.20 2.72
CA GLY A 411 -3.98 23.29 3.88
C GLY A 411 -3.84 21.98 4.69
N ASN A 412 -4.82 21.08 4.61
CA ASN A 412 -4.80 19.80 5.31
C ASN A 412 -4.18 18.66 4.49
N ILE A 413 -3.92 18.88 3.20
CA ILE A 413 -3.37 17.87 2.31
C ILE A 413 -1.89 17.63 2.66
N CYS A 414 -1.61 16.37 3.02
CA CYS A 414 -0.29 15.84 3.33
C CYS A 414 0.26 14.97 2.20
N ASP A 415 -0.60 14.34 1.39
CA ASP A 415 -0.19 13.52 0.24
C ASP A 415 -1.06 13.88 -0.97
N LEU A 416 -0.43 14.50 -1.96
CA LEU A 416 -1.06 14.90 -3.21
C LEU A 416 -0.44 14.13 -4.37
N THR A 417 -1.26 13.39 -5.10
CA THR A 417 -0.86 12.75 -6.36
C THR A 417 -1.75 13.23 -7.49
N ILE A 418 -1.17 13.72 -8.58
CA ILE A 418 -1.87 14.15 -9.78
C ILE A 418 -1.24 13.43 -10.97
N ARG A 419 -2.01 12.61 -11.69
CA ARG A 419 -1.56 11.98 -12.93
C ARG A 419 -2.50 12.33 -14.06
N PHE A 420 -2.00 13.04 -15.06
CA PHE A 420 -2.81 13.41 -16.21
C PHE A 420 -3.07 12.23 -17.13
N ALA A 421 -4.21 12.26 -17.81
CA ALA A 421 -4.53 11.29 -18.84
C ALA A 421 -3.51 11.40 -19.99
N PRO A 422 -2.97 10.27 -20.50
CA PRO A 422 -2.01 10.31 -21.59
C PRO A 422 -2.67 10.88 -22.85
N GLY A 423 -2.03 11.84 -23.50
CA GLY A 423 -2.53 12.51 -24.69
C GLY A 423 -1.46 13.36 -25.38
N GLU A 424 -1.83 14.03 -26.47
CA GLU A 424 -0.91 14.91 -27.23
C GLU A 424 -0.68 16.26 -26.55
N THR A 425 -1.62 16.69 -25.71
CA THR A 425 -1.58 17.95 -24.97
C THR A 425 -1.18 17.68 -23.52
N PHE A 426 -0.10 18.32 -23.08
CA PHE A 426 0.34 18.30 -21.69
C PHE A 426 -0.30 19.45 -20.90
N ALA A 427 -0.62 19.18 -19.63
CA ALA A 427 -1.04 20.24 -18.72
C ALA A 427 0.17 21.12 -18.37
N SER A 428 -0.07 22.37 -17.96
CA SER A 428 0.96 23.21 -17.35
C SER A 428 0.60 23.47 -15.89
N LEU A 429 1.56 23.27 -14.99
CA LEU A 429 1.40 23.46 -13.56
C LEU A 429 2.42 24.45 -13.01
N ASP A 430 1.93 25.46 -12.29
CA ASP A 430 2.73 26.27 -11.38
C ASP A 430 2.89 25.55 -10.03
N LEU A 431 4.09 25.05 -9.77
CA LEU A 431 4.44 24.37 -8.53
C LEU A 431 4.35 25.32 -7.33
N GLY A 432 4.65 26.61 -7.51
CA GLY A 432 4.59 27.62 -6.46
C GLY A 432 3.19 27.69 -5.85
N GLN A 433 2.17 27.77 -6.70
CA GLN A 433 0.77 27.85 -6.29
C GLN A 433 0.31 26.61 -5.51
N ILE A 434 0.77 25.41 -5.90
CA ILE A 434 0.46 24.16 -5.19
C ILE A 434 1.06 24.19 -3.79
N VAL A 435 2.36 24.44 -3.69
CA VAL A 435 3.08 24.34 -2.40
C VAL A 435 2.67 25.44 -1.43
N ARG A 436 2.32 26.63 -1.93
CA ARG A 436 1.77 27.71 -1.10
C ARG A 436 0.41 27.33 -0.51
N SER A 437 -0.43 26.68 -1.31
CA SER A 437 -1.76 26.24 -0.92
C SER A 437 -1.72 25.04 0.03
N CYS A 438 -0.68 24.21 -0.06
CA CYS A 438 -0.50 22.98 0.72
C CYS A 438 0.76 23.03 1.60
N PRO A 439 0.83 23.86 2.66
CA PRO A 439 2.03 23.99 3.50
C PRO A 439 2.35 22.73 4.33
N ASN A 440 1.38 21.82 4.51
CA ASN A 440 1.55 20.59 5.28
C ASN A 440 1.96 19.37 4.43
N LEU A 441 2.28 19.59 3.15
CA LEU A 441 2.57 18.53 2.20
C LEU A 441 3.81 17.72 2.63
N CYS A 442 3.63 16.41 2.74
CA CYS A 442 4.66 15.41 3.01
C CYS A 442 5.12 14.72 1.72
N LYS A 443 4.18 14.48 0.80
CA LYS A 443 4.42 13.82 -0.49
C LYS A 443 3.72 14.56 -1.63
N LEU A 444 4.46 14.79 -2.71
CA LEU A 444 3.94 15.32 -3.97
C LEU A 444 4.35 14.40 -5.11
N CYS A 445 3.38 13.86 -5.84
CA CYS A 445 3.62 13.12 -7.05
C CYS A 445 2.83 13.74 -8.19
N GLU A 446 3.53 14.12 -9.25
CA GLU A 446 2.95 14.63 -10.48
C GLU A 446 3.49 13.77 -11.64
N ASP A 447 2.61 13.43 -12.57
CA ASP A 447 2.99 12.79 -13.83
C ASP A 447 2.12 13.31 -15.00
N GLY A 448 2.79 13.84 -16.03
CA GLY A 448 2.16 14.26 -17.29
C GLY A 448 1.98 15.77 -17.51
N ALA A 449 2.59 16.65 -16.70
CA ALA A 449 2.54 18.10 -16.88
C ALA A 449 3.90 18.78 -17.05
N ASP A 450 3.91 19.89 -17.78
CA ASP A 450 4.98 20.88 -17.77
C ASP A 450 4.93 21.68 -16.47
N ILE A 451 5.96 21.53 -15.65
CA ILE A 451 6.05 22.14 -14.33
C ILE A 451 6.99 23.33 -14.37
N ASP A 452 6.47 24.47 -13.93
CA ASP A 452 7.23 25.70 -13.74
C ASP A 452 6.99 26.31 -12.36
N TRP A 453 7.71 27.39 -12.04
CA TRP A 453 7.55 28.16 -10.82
C TRP A 453 7.30 29.62 -11.16
N ASN A 454 6.03 29.98 -11.24
CA ASN A 454 5.59 31.31 -11.66
C ASN A 454 5.13 32.19 -10.51
N GLU A 455 4.88 31.61 -9.33
CA GLU A 455 4.40 32.38 -8.19
C GLU A 455 5.50 33.21 -7.52
N ASP A 456 5.64 34.47 -7.96
CA ASP A 456 6.61 35.43 -7.44
C ASP A 456 6.20 36.07 -6.08
N GLY A 457 5.16 35.54 -5.42
CA GLY A 457 4.60 36.07 -4.17
C GLY A 457 4.90 35.24 -2.90
N ILE A 458 5.69 34.18 -3.01
CA ILE A 458 5.99 33.29 -1.87
C ILE A 458 7.16 33.88 -1.05
N PRO A 459 6.95 34.26 0.22
CA PRO A 459 7.99 34.85 1.06
C PRO A 459 9.26 34.00 1.08
N GLU A 460 10.44 34.62 1.12
CA GLU A 460 11.72 33.87 1.20
C GLU A 460 11.79 32.98 2.45
N SER A 461 11.08 33.35 3.52
CA SER A 461 10.96 32.59 4.77
C SER A 461 10.05 31.37 4.69
N PHE A 462 9.27 31.22 3.61
CA PHE A 462 8.38 30.07 3.44
C PHE A 462 9.19 28.79 3.23
N SER A 463 8.93 27.79 4.08
CA SER A 463 9.62 26.51 4.07
C SER A 463 8.65 25.33 4.20
N LEU A 464 8.89 24.31 3.37
CA LEU A 464 8.19 23.04 3.31
C LEU A 464 8.85 22.04 4.26
N THR A 465 8.75 22.31 5.56
CA THR A 465 9.42 21.52 6.62
C THR A 465 8.92 20.07 6.72
N LYS A 466 7.71 19.79 6.23
CA LYS A 466 7.09 18.46 6.24
C LYS A 466 7.36 17.66 4.97
N LEU A 467 7.79 18.28 3.88
CA LEU A 467 7.99 17.60 2.62
C LEU A 467 9.14 16.60 2.73
N ARG A 468 8.89 15.35 2.33
CA ARG A 468 9.84 14.23 2.39
C ARG A 468 10.09 13.60 1.04
N SER A 469 9.09 13.57 0.17
CA SER A 469 9.19 12.90 -1.13
C SER A 469 8.50 13.68 -2.23
N VAL A 470 9.21 13.90 -3.33
CA VAL A 470 8.70 14.55 -4.54
C VAL A 470 9.05 13.74 -5.77
N GLN A 471 8.05 13.52 -6.63
CA GLN A 471 8.22 13.01 -8.00
C GLN A 471 7.47 13.93 -8.96
N LEU A 472 8.16 14.51 -9.94
CA LEU A 472 7.60 15.48 -10.90
C LEU A 472 7.88 15.05 -12.35
N GLY A 473 6.84 14.94 -13.16
CA GLY A 473 6.85 14.30 -14.47
C GLY A 473 7.00 15.26 -15.65
N HIS A 474 6.91 14.69 -16.86
CA HIS A 474 7.08 15.34 -18.18
C HIS A 474 8.26 16.33 -18.31
N THR A 475 8.08 17.63 -18.04
CA THR A 475 9.17 18.61 -18.09
C THR A 475 9.14 19.46 -16.83
N VAL A 476 10.28 19.60 -16.14
CA VAL A 476 10.42 20.41 -14.94
C VAL A 476 11.47 21.48 -15.17
N SER A 477 11.09 22.75 -15.02
CA SER A 477 12.03 23.87 -15.18
C SER A 477 13.10 23.86 -14.09
N ALA A 478 14.30 24.35 -14.43
CA ALA A 478 15.39 24.50 -13.47
C ALA A 478 15.01 25.44 -12.31
N LYS A 479 14.20 26.47 -12.57
CA LYS A 479 13.65 27.38 -11.55
C LYS A 479 12.77 26.62 -10.56
N ALA A 480 11.84 25.78 -11.02
CA ALA A 480 10.98 24.98 -10.16
C ALA A 480 11.76 24.00 -9.30
N LEU A 481 12.72 23.28 -9.90
CA LEU A 481 13.60 22.36 -9.18
C LEU A 481 14.39 23.09 -8.09
N THR A 482 15.06 24.19 -8.44
CA THR A 482 15.93 24.92 -7.51
C THR A 482 15.15 25.54 -6.35
N GLU A 483 14.02 26.20 -6.62
CA GLU A 483 13.18 26.79 -5.56
C GLU A 483 12.58 25.72 -4.63
N LEU A 484 12.14 24.58 -5.18
CA LEU A 484 11.64 23.46 -4.38
C LEU A 484 12.71 22.92 -3.44
N MET A 485 13.92 22.65 -3.96
CA MET A 485 15.04 22.12 -3.17
C MET A 485 15.42 23.10 -2.05
N ARG A 486 15.51 24.39 -2.38
CA ARG A 486 15.84 25.47 -1.43
C ARG A 486 14.86 25.56 -0.27
N ARG A 487 13.58 25.31 -0.52
CA ARG A 487 12.50 25.49 0.48
C ARG A 487 12.20 24.22 1.27
N SER A 488 12.81 23.08 0.94
CA SER A 488 12.45 21.76 1.48
C SER A 488 13.61 21.12 2.28
N PRO A 489 13.93 21.59 3.50
CA PRO A 489 15.15 21.21 4.22
C PRO A 489 15.23 19.72 4.59
N HIS A 490 14.09 19.05 4.72
CA HIS A 490 13.98 17.65 5.13
C HIS A 490 13.60 16.71 3.97
N LEU A 491 13.75 17.16 2.72
CA LEU A 491 13.46 16.34 1.55
C LEU A 491 14.43 15.16 1.47
N ARG A 492 13.89 13.94 1.34
CA ARG A 492 14.64 12.69 1.28
C ARG A 492 14.69 12.11 -0.13
N LEU A 493 13.57 12.15 -0.83
CA LEU A 493 13.43 11.60 -2.18
C LEU A 493 13.02 12.71 -3.15
N ALA A 494 13.82 12.95 -4.18
CA ALA A 494 13.56 13.95 -5.21
C ALA A 494 13.76 13.32 -6.60
N HIS A 495 12.66 13.13 -7.32
CA HIS A 495 12.63 12.52 -8.64
C HIS A 495 12.08 13.53 -9.65
N PHE A 496 12.81 13.76 -10.74
CA PHE A 496 12.38 14.61 -11.85
C PHE A 496 12.52 13.84 -13.17
N PHE A 497 11.56 13.98 -14.07
CA PHE A 497 11.62 13.29 -15.36
C PHE A 497 12.61 14.00 -16.29
N SER A 498 12.20 15.04 -17.01
CA SER A 498 13.08 15.81 -17.89
C SER A 498 13.31 17.21 -17.36
N CYS A 499 14.58 17.62 -17.26
CA CYS A 499 15.00 18.98 -16.88
C CYS A 499 15.94 19.55 -17.96
N PRO A 500 15.41 20.00 -19.12
CA PRO A 500 16.21 20.37 -20.29
C PRO A 500 17.04 21.65 -20.10
N ASP A 501 16.61 22.54 -19.22
CA ASP A 501 17.24 23.83 -18.91
C ASP A 501 18.17 23.78 -17.69
N LEU A 502 18.25 22.65 -16.98
CA LEU A 502 19.11 22.48 -15.81
C LEU A 502 20.60 22.46 -16.22
N THR A 503 21.37 23.37 -15.66
CA THR A 503 22.83 23.52 -15.91
C THR A 503 23.63 23.33 -14.62
N ASP A 504 24.94 23.16 -14.78
CA ASP A 504 25.87 23.05 -13.63
C ASP A 504 25.75 24.22 -12.66
N ASN A 505 25.57 25.45 -13.17
CA ASN A 505 25.44 26.63 -12.33
C ASN A 505 24.26 26.55 -11.37
N HIS A 506 23.12 25.99 -11.79
CA HIS A 506 21.96 25.81 -10.93
C HIS A 506 22.25 24.85 -9.78
N VAL A 507 22.88 23.71 -10.08
CA VAL A 507 23.24 22.72 -9.05
C VAL A 507 24.33 23.25 -8.12
N ILE A 508 25.32 23.96 -8.67
CA ILE A 508 26.37 24.61 -7.90
C ILE A 508 25.79 25.69 -6.98
N GLN A 509 24.81 26.49 -7.42
CA GLN A 509 24.14 27.47 -6.56
C GLN A 509 23.36 26.83 -5.42
N LEU A 510 22.75 25.65 -5.64
CA LEU A 510 22.14 24.90 -4.55
C LEU A 510 23.20 24.37 -3.56
N ALA A 511 24.38 23.99 -4.08
CA ALA A 511 25.50 23.49 -3.29
C ALA A 511 26.32 24.58 -2.58
N THR A 512 26.37 25.80 -3.12
CA THR A 512 27.26 26.89 -2.70
C THR A 512 26.49 28.11 -2.25
N ASN A 513 26.87 28.65 -1.09
CA ASN A 513 26.20 29.80 -0.49
C ASN A 513 26.77 31.11 -1.08
N TYR A 514 26.34 31.50 -2.28
CA TYR A 514 26.66 32.83 -2.83
C TYR A 514 25.40 33.69 -2.91
N THR A 515 25.10 34.40 -1.84
CA THR A 515 24.28 35.62 -1.92
C THR A 515 25.08 36.68 -2.69
N LEU A 516 24.72 36.90 -3.95
CA LEU A 516 25.08 38.11 -4.69
C LEU A 516 24.41 39.32 -4.03
N LYS A 517 25.07 39.94 -3.05
CA LYS A 517 24.89 41.38 -2.81
C LYS A 517 26.12 42.08 -3.36
N ASN A 518 25.90 42.76 -4.49
CA ASN A 518 26.82 43.73 -5.07
C ASN A 518 27.26 44.74 -4.01
N GLN A 519 28.50 44.65 -3.56
CA GLN A 519 29.20 45.78 -2.95
C GLN A 519 30.69 45.64 -3.29
N PRO A 520 31.33 46.69 -3.86
CA PRO A 520 32.71 46.60 -4.29
C PRO A 520 33.65 46.66 -3.07
N CYS A 521 34.69 45.82 -3.16
CA CYS A 521 35.95 45.74 -2.43
C CYS A 521 36.16 46.70 -1.25
N ASP A 522 36.35 46.12 -0.06
CA ASP A 522 37.43 46.54 0.86
C ASP A 522 37.93 45.34 1.66
N GLU A 523 39.25 45.24 1.76
CA GLU A 523 40.04 44.11 2.28
C GLU A 523 39.83 43.88 3.79
N VAL A 524 39.24 42.74 4.21
CA VAL A 524 39.46 42.19 5.57
C VAL A 524 39.36 40.65 5.60
N ASP A 525 40.46 40.02 6.03
CA ASP A 525 40.72 38.64 6.52
C ASP A 525 39.69 37.49 6.32
N PRO A 526 40.06 36.37 5.65
CA PRO A 526 39.17 35.22 5.39
C PRO A 526 38.92 34.24 6.55
N CYS A 527 39.52 34.41 7.74
CA CYS A 527 39.67 33.30 8.69
C CYS A 527 38.72 33.26 9.91
N ARG A 528 37.60 34.01 9.95
CA ARG A 528 36.73 34.03 11.16
C ARG A 528 35.22 33.90 10.99
N GLN A 529 34.67 33.60 9.81
CA GLN A 529 33.21 33.50 9.63
C GLN A 529 32.68 32.14 9.11
N ALA A 530 33.42 31.04 9.27
CA ALA A 530 32.94 29.70 8.90
C ALA A 530 32.26 28.92 10.06
N LYS A 531 31.43 29.59 10.87
CA LYS A 531 30.60 28.92 11.90
C LYS A 531 29.16 29.42 11.82
N GLY A 532 28.42 28.90 10.84
CA GLY A 532 27.00 29.19 10.62
C GLY A 532 26.60 29.12 9.14
N ALA A 533 26.96 28.05 8.42
CA ALA A 533 26.63 27.91 7.00
C ALA A 533 25.33 27.11 6.85
N ASN A 534 24.24 27.78 6.46
CA ASN A 534 23.02 27.08 6.04
C ASN A 534 23.24 26.53 4.62
N LYS A 535 23.47 25.21 4.50
CA LYS A 535 23.37 24.50 3.20
C LYS A 535 21.95 24.71 2.65
N LEU A 536 21.81 25.08 1.37
CA LEU A 536 20.50 25.22 0.71
C LEU A 536 19.96 23.89 0.20
N LEU A 537 20.85 22.91 -0.01
CA LEU A 537 20.46 21.52 -0.27
C LEU A 537 19.92 20.84 1.00
N PRO A 538 18.88 19.99 0.86
CA PRO A 538 18.35 19.22 1.98
C PRO A 538 19.43 18.30 2.58
N SER A 539 19.61 18.35 3.90
CA SER A 539 20.63 17.55 4.58
C SER A 539 20.31 16.05 4.62
N GLU A 540 19.02 15.72 4.54
CA GLU A 540 18.50 14.33 4.62
C GLU A 540 18.30 13.69 3.23
N LEU A 541 18.81 14.29 2.14
CA LEU A 541 18.56 13.81 0.79
C LEU A 541 19.20 12.44 0.56
N GLU A 542 18.38 11.39 0.45
CA GLU A 542 18.79 10.00 0.24
C GLU A 542 18.81 9.63 -1.25
N CYS A 543 17.87 10.15 -2.04
CA CYS A 543 17.77 9.88 -3.47
C CYS A 543 17.49 11.16 -4.26
N PHE A 544 18.38 11.47 -5.21
CA PHE A 544 18.22 12.57 -6.16
C PHE A 544 18.31 12.04 -7.58
N TYR A 545 17.15 11.84 -8.21
CA TYR A 545 17.04 11.19 -9.51
C TYR A 545 16.51 12.17 -10.55
N ILE A 546 17.24 12.32 -11.66
CA ILE A 546 16.75 12.99 -12.86
C ILE A 546 16.87 12.02 -14.03
N TYR A 547 15.76 11.77 -14.74
CA TYR A 547 15.74 10.84 -15.87
C TYR A 547 16.48 11.42 -17.09
N GLU A 548 16.35 12.71 -17.35
CA GLU A 548 17.00 13.43 -18.46
C GLU A 548 17.44 14.85 -18.05
N ALA A 549 18.72 15.16 -18.21
CA ALA A 549 19.31 16.47 -17.87
C ALA A 549 20.47 16.84 -18.83
N PRO A 550 20.18 17.17 -20.10
CA PRO A 550 21.17 17.20 -21.17
C PRO A 550 22.24 18.29 -21.01
N ARG A 551 21.99 19.30 -20.17
CA ARG A 551 22.90 20.43 -19.92
C ARG A 551 23.64 20.34 -18.58
N ALA A 552 23.37 19.32 -17.77
CA ALA A 552 24.11 19.05 -16.54
C ALA A 552 25.30 18.13 -16.84
N THR A 553 26.48 18.51 -16.36
CA THR A 553 27.75 17.81 -16.61
C THR A 553 28.28 17.16 -15.33
N SER A 554 29.53 16.65 -15.37
CA SER A 554 30.16 16.00 -14.23
C SER A 554 30.38 16.98 -13.08
N ALA A 555 30.51 18.28 -13.36
CA ALA A 555 30.63 19.31 -12.34
C ALA A 555 29.38 19.39 -11.44
N ALA A 556 28.17 19.27 -11.99
CA ALA A 556 26.93 19.22 -11.21
C ALA A 556 26.91 18.00 -10.28
N VAL A 557 27.23 16.81 -10.81
CA VAL A 557 27.20 15.55 -10.02
C VAL A 557 28.20 15.62 -8.88
N ILE A 558 29.42 16.08 -9.13
CA ILE A 558 30.46 16.18 -8.10
C ILE A 558 30.08 17.21 -7.04
N SER A 559 29.49 18.34 -7.43
CA SER A 559 29.00 19.37 -6.49
C SER A 559 27.89 18.83 -5.60
N LEU A 560 26.98 18.02 -6.15
CA LEU A 560 25.93 17.33 -5.41
C LEU A 560 26.52 16.33 -4.41
N LEU A 561 27.47 15.48 -4.85
CA LEU A 561 28.14 14.49 -4.00
C LEU A 561 28.95 15.13 -2.87
N ALA A 562 29.56 16.29 -3.12
CA ALA A 562 30.31 17.03 -2.12
C ALA A 562 29.40 17.70 -1.06
N SER A 563 28.13 17.93 -1.39
CA SER A 563 27.22 18.73 -0.55
C SER A 563 26.21 17.89 0.23
N CYS A 564 25.80 16.74 -0.32
CA CYS A 564 24.82 15.84 0.25
C CYS A 564 25.50 14.62 0.91
N ASP A 565 25.60 14.64 2.25
CA ASP A 565 26.29 13.57 3.00
C ASP A 565 25.46 12.27 3.11
N SER A 566 24.13 12.35 2.95
CA SER A 566 23.21 11.21 3.06
C SER A 566 22.80 10.59 1.73
N LEU A 567 23.30 11.08 0.59
CA LEU A 567 22.86 10.66 -0.73
C LEU A 567 23.30 9.23 -1.06
N VAL A 568 22.37 8.29 -1.11
CA VAL A 568 22.62 6.87 -1.43
C VAL A 568 22.35 6.57 -2.90
N ARG A 569 21.43 7.29 -3.55
CA ARG A 569 20.96 6.98 -4.92
C ARG A 569 20.95 8.22 -5.80
N THR A 570 21.44 8.09 -7.04
CA THR A 570 21.45 9.19 -8.01
C THR A 570 20.91 8.79 -9.40
N GLY A 571 20.65 9.82 -10.22
CA GLY A 571 19.93 9.80 -11.50
C GLY A 571 20.48 8.92 -12.62
N ASN A 572 19.75 8.92 -13.74
CA ASN A 572 20.15 8.26 -14.98
C ASN A 572 21.22 9.08 -15.70
N ILE A 573 22.45 9.04 -15.18
CA ILE A 573 23.57 9.85 -15.64
C ILE A 573 23.92 9.65 -17.13
N THR A 574 23.45 8.57 -17.77
CA THR A 574 23.64 8.35 -19.21
C THR A 574 22.88 9.35 -20.07
N ASN A 575 21.79 9.91 -19.56
CA ASN A 575 20.96 10.90 -20.24
C ASN A 575 21.31 12.34 -19.82
N TRP A 576 22.48 12.52 -19.23
CA TRP A 576 23.02 13.82 -18.85
C TRP A 576 24.07 14.25 -19.87
N GLY A 577 24.46 15.53 -19.84
CA GLY A 577 25.50 16.10 -20.70
C GLY A 577 26.93 15.65 -20.34
N LEU A 578 27.13 14.37 -20.02
CA LEU A 578 28.41 13.82 -19.56
C LEU A 578 29.30 13.36 -20.71
N THR A 579 30.59 13.69 -20.63
CA THR A 579 31.64 13.10 -21.47
C THR A 579 32.16 11.80 -20.85
N CYS A 580 32.84 10.97 -21.65
CA CYS A 580 33.50 9.75 -21.15
C CYS A 580 34.48 10.03 -19.99
N ASP A 581 35.19 11.15 -20.05
CA ASP A 581 36.11 11.56 -18.99
C ASP A 581 35.36 12.04 -17.74
N GLY A 582 34.23 12.71 -17.90
CA GLY A 582 33.33 13.08 -16.80
C GLY A 582 32.79 11.87 -16.04
N LEU A 583 32.39 10.81 -16.76
CA LEU A 583 31.96 9.55 -16.15
C LEU A 583 33.09 8.88 -15.37
N ARG A 584 34.28 8.77 -15.97
CA ARG A 584 35.46 8.22 -15.28
C ARG A 584 35.78 8.98 -14.01
N TRP A 585 35.65 10.30 -14.04
CA TRP A 585 35.89 11.15 -12.88
C TRP A 585 34.86 10.93 -11.77
N ILE A 586 33.57 10.77 -12.10
CA ILE A 586 32.53 10.41 -11.14
C ILE A 586 32.84 9.05 -10.50
N TYR A 587 33.13 8.02 -11.31
CA TYR A 587 33.47 6.69 -10.80
C TYR A 587 34.72 6.70 -9.91
N ALA A 588 35.78 7.40 -10.32
CA ALA A 588 36.98 7.57 -9.50
C ALA A 588 36.63 8.26 -8.18
N THR A 589 35.83 9.33 -8.20
CA THR A 589 35.41 10.03 -6.99
C THR A 589 34.61 9.11 -6.04
N VAL A 590 33.69 8.30 -6.58
CA VAL A 590 32.91 7.34 -5.78
C VAL A 590 33.82 6.29 -5.14
N LEU A 591 34.75 5.71 -5.92
CA LEU A 591 35.68 4.67 -5.45
C LEU A 591 36.71 5.22 -4.45
N ASP A 592 37.39 6.33 -4.79
CA ASP A 592 38.46 6.92 -3.99
C ASP A 592 37.94 7.43 -2.63
N ASN A 593 36.67 7.82 -2.56
CA ASN A 593 36.01 8.27 -1.32
C ASN A 593 35.17 7.17 -0.66
N ASN A 594 35.16 5.96 -1.21
CA ASN A 594 34.38 4.81 -0.72
C ASN A 594 32.90 5.16 -0.47
N LEU A 595 32.28 5.84 -1.43
CA LEU A 595 30.88 6.27 -1.35
C LEU A 595 29.96 5.10 -1.68
N ASP A 596 29.03 4.78 -0.77
CA ASP A 596 27.92 3.86 -1.02
C ASP A 596 26.84 4.58 -1.86
N LEU A 597 27.12 4.74 -3.16
CA LEU A 597 26.28 5.44 -4.12
C LEU A 597 25.84 4.50 -5.23
N GLU A 598 24.54 4.28 -5.35
CA GLU A 598 23.92 3.56 -6.45
C GLU A 598 23.50 4.54 -7.56
N VAL A 599 24.08 4.35 -8.75
CA VAL A 599 23.71 5.08 -9.97
C VAL A 599 22.60 4.31 -10.66
N ASN A 600 21.39 4.87 -10.65
CA ASN A 600 20.21 4.19 -11.16
C ASN A 600 20.05 4.38 -12.67
N THR A 601 19.60 3.32 -13.36
CA THR A 601 19.26 3.40 -14.80
C THR A 601 17.88 4.02 -15.02
N GLY A 602 17.50 4.22 -16.28
CA GLY A 602 16.17 4.71 -16.67
C GLY A 602 14.99 3.90 -16.09
N SER A 603 15.20 2.60 -15.82
CA SER A 603 14.17 1.72 -15.24
C SER A 603 13.68 2.19 -13.86
N HIS A 604 14.51 2.91 -13.11
CA HIS A 604 14.19 3.40 -11.77
C HIS A 604 13.01 4.39 -11.77
N TRP A 605 12.81 5.16 -12.84
CA TRP A 605 11.64 6.03 -12.93
C TRP A 605 10.32 5.25 -12.88
N PHE A 606 10.28 4.13 -13.61
CA PHE A 606 9.08 3.30 -13.78
C PHE A 606 8.91 2.25 -12.68
N TYR A 607 10.03 1.80 -12.10
CA TYR A 607 10.06 0.75 -11.09
C TYR A 607 11.11 1.09 -10.03
N SER A 608 10.71 1.89 -9.03
CA SER A 608 11.54 2.18 -7.85
C SER A 608 10.81 1.85 -6.56
N GLN A 609 11.62 1.52 -5.54
CA GLN A 609 11.15 1.47 -4.16
C GLN A 609 10.91 2.88 -3.57
N CYS A 610 11.39 3.95 -4.23
CA CYS A 610 11.15 5.34 -3.82
C CYS A 610 9.68 5.72 -3.95
N PHE A 611 9.07 5.38 -5.08
CA PHE A 611 7.68 5.68 -5.40
C PHE A 611 7.02 4.41 -5.93
N PRO A 612 6.51 3.54 -5.04
CA PRO A 612 5.74 2.38 -5.48
C PRO A 612 4.53 2.86 -6.29
N THR A 613 4.25 2.19 -7.41
CA THR A 613 3.11 2.50 -8.25
C THR A 613 1.80 2.33 -7.47
N VAL A 614 1.02 3.41 -7.40
CA VAL A 614 -0.34 3.45 -6.84
C VAL A 614 -1.33 2.78 -7.78
#